data_AF-A5Z886-F1
#
_entry.id   AF-A5Z886-F1
#
_cell.length_a   1.000
_cell.length_b   1.000
_cell.length_c   1.000
_cell.angle_alpha   90.00
_cell.angle_beta   90.00
_cell.angle_gamma   90.00
#
_symmetry.space_group_name_H-M   'P 1'
#
loop_
_entity.id
_entity.type
_entity.pdbx_description
1 polymer ?
#
loop_
_entity_poly.entity_id
_entity_poly.type
_entity_poly.pdbx_seq_one_letter_code
_entity_poly.pdbx_strand_id
1 'polypeptide(L)'
;MKKRFTFLILLVVSIIMSTMVIYADTSTDYDESVYAKHKPILKIDESSFPNEMVRRAVLKRYDMNRDGYLSQYEMEDPTSFSVDAADIQETDGYKYGRQVYQDEKYRVIDFKGIEVFKNVSHIHFACALVNGERGYVKNFKYLSTLKIDSIGITFSDRNYNLNQLKGLKYISFVACENFNLKFDKKSKVESISLLDSKGKVDVSNLKTLKTFSSYETVFKKIKFGKNAKLKKLSIDGSAYCINKKIRKLDISKMKNLRYLYLQSCTKLKEIKMSKKNNKKLKKIEIYGCGKFKKSSLNKSQIPKKTKVKVLTW
;
A
#
# COMPACT_ATOMS: atom_id res chain seq x y z
N MET A 1 25.43 -14.05 -2.48
CA MET A 1 24.48 -14.29 -3.59
C MET A 1 22.99 -14.44 -3.23
N LYS A 2 22.57 -14.79 -2.00
CA LYS A 2 21.13 -14.99 -1.66
C LYS A 2 20.35 -13.75 -1.16
N LYS A 3 21.01 -12.61 -0.90
CA LYS A 3 20.34 -11.35 -0.48
C LYS A 3 19.74 -10.56 -1.65
N ARG A 4 20.21 -10.77 -2.88
CA ARG A 4 19.73 -10.04 -4.09
C ARG A 4 18.37 -10.54 -4.61
N PHE A 5 18.00 -11.79 -4.33
CA PHE A 5 16.79 -12.40 -4.91
C PHE A 5 15.49 -12.07 -4.17
N THR A 6 15.55 -11.85 -2.85
CA THR A 6 14.37 -11.47 -2.04
C THR A 6 14.05 -9.98 -2.16
N PHE A 7 15.09 -9.14 -2.34
CA PHE A 7 14.94 -7.72 -2.64
C PHE A 7 14.22 -7.53 -3.98
N LEU A 8 14.56 -8.34 -5.00
CA LEU A 8 13.94 -8.30 -6.32
C LEU A 8 12.42 -8.57 -6.29
N ILE A 9 11.92 -9.47 -5.43
CA ILE A 9 10.48 -9.85 -5.41
C ILE A 9 9.60 -8.87 -4.60
N LEU A 10 10.16 -8.19 -3.59
CA LEU A 10 9.47 -7.12 -2.86
C LEU A 10 9.50 -5.80 -3.63
N LEU A 11 10.62 -5.51 -4.32
CA LEU A 11 10.68 -4.48 -5.34
C LEU A 11 9.62 -4.78 -6.40
N VAL A 12 9.45 -6.01 -6.90
CA VAL A 12 8.44 -6.32 -7.93
C VAL A 12 6.99 -5.99 -7.54
N VAL A 13 6.57 -5.93 -6.26
CA VAL A 13 5.19 -5.54 -5.90
C VAL A 13 5.04 -4.02 -5.70
N SER A 14 6.07 -3.34 -5.16
CA SER A 14 6.09 -1.87 -5.19
C SER A 14 6.30 -1.34 -6.60
N ILE A 15 7.08 -2.07 -7.41
CA ILE A 15 7.23 -1.95 -8.85
C ILE A 15 5.89 -2.24 -9.50
N ILE A 16 5.10 -3.27 -9.18
CA ILE A 16 3.79 -3.43 -9.86
C ILE A 16 2.87 -2.23 -9.60
N MET A 17 2.89 -1.64 -8.40
CA MET A 17 2.15 -0.39 -8.14
C MET A 17 2.80 0.81 -8.84
N SER A 18 4.14 0.91 -8.86
CA SER A 18 4.85 1.99 -9.56
C SER A 18 4.90 1.79 -11.08
N THR A 19 4.73 0.59 -11.61
CA THR A 19 4.69 0.25 -13.04
C THR A 19 3.28 0.21 -13.56
N MET A 20 2.26 0.07 -12.72
CA MET A 20 0.92 0.55 -13.09
C MET A 20 0.89 2.08 -13.14
N VAL A 21 1.67 2.77 -12.30
CA VAL A 21 1.88 4.23 -12.40
C VAL A 21 2.78 4.60 -13.59
N ILE A 22 3.76 3.78 -13.98
CA ILE A 22 4.59 3.99 -15.19
C ILE A 22 3.91 3.48 -16.47
N TYR A 23 2.95 2.55 -16.42
CA TYR A 23 2.17 2.16 -17.63
C TYR A 23 1.12 3.19 -18.03
N ALA A 24 0.90 4.23 -17.22
CA ALA A 24 0.24 5.45 -17.70
C ALA A 24 1.13 6.23 -18.68
N ASP A 25 2.40 5.83 -18.85
CA ASP A 25 3.41 6.51 -19.67
C ASP A 25 3.85 5.66 -20.89
N THR A 26 3.05 4.66 -21.31
CA THR A 26 3.15 4.17 -22.69
C THR A 26 2.35 5.12 -23.56
N SER A 27 3.05 6.07 -24.16
CA SER A 27 2.63 6.95 -25.26
C SER A 27 1.37 6.45 -25.98
N THR A 28 0.20 6.94 -25.59
CA THR A 28 -0.81 7.24 -26.60
C THR A 28 -0.25 8.44 -27.33
N ASP A 29 0.07 8.28 -28.61
CA ASP A 29 0.43 9.40 -29.47
C ASP A 29 -0.56 10.54 -29.18
N TYR A 30 -0.03 11.67 -28.70
CA TYR A 30 -0.82 12.87 -28.49
C TYR A 30 -1.35 13.31 -29.85
N ASP A 31 -2.54 12.82 -30.21
CA ASP A 31 -3.26 13.27 -31.39
C ASP A 31 -4.12 14.46 -30.99
N GLU A 32 -3.52 15.64 -31.09
CA GLU A 32 -4.17 16.93 -30.85
C GLU A 32 -5.53 17.05 -31.56
N SER A 33 -5.73 16.37 -32.69
CA SER A 33 -6.98 16.38 -33.46
C SER A 33 -8.13 15.59 -32.80
N VAL A 34 -7.82 14.66 -31.89
CA VAL A 34 -8.80 13.93 -31.08
C VAL A 34 -9.23 14.78 -29.87
N TYR A 35 -8.28 15.46 -29.23
CA TYR A 35 -8.53 16.19 -27.97
C TYR A 35 -9.07 17.61 -28.18
N ALA A 36 -8.62 18.32 -29.22
CA ALA A 36 -9.10 19.67 -29.54
C ALA A 36 -10.59 19.74 -29.91
N LYS A 37 -11.26 18.60 -30.12
CA LYS A 37 -12.69 18.52 -30.45
C LYS A 37 -13.61 18.48 -29.24
N HIS A 38 -13.07 18.26 -28.04
CA HIS A 38 -13.89 18.13 -26.85
C HIS A 38 -14.18 19.49 -26.22
N LYS A 39 -15.45 19.73 -25.89
CA LYS A 39 -15.89 20.99 -25.28
C LYS A 39 -15.26 21.15 -23.88
N PRO A 40 -14.64 22.30 -23.56
CA PRO A 40 -14.18 22.58 -22.21
C PRO A 40 -15.39 22.69 -21.27
N ILE A 41 -15.35 21.98 -20.13
CA ILE A 41 -16.47 21.92 -19.16
C ILE A 41 -16.08 22.54 -17.82
N LEU A 42 -14.92 22.18 -17.29
CA LEU A 42 -14.53 22.55 -15.94
C LEU A 42 -13.17 23.23 -15.94
N LYS A 43 -13.12 24.50 -15.55
CA LYS A 43 -11.85 25.22 -15.42
C LYS A 43 -11.00 24.62 -14.32
N ILE A 44 -9.71 24.43 -14.58
CA ILE A 44 -8.75 23.91 -13.62
C ILE A 44 -8.17 25.06 -12.81
N ASP A 45 -8.90 25.47 -11.77
CA ASP A 45 -8.51 26.58 -10.89
C ASP A 45 -8.81 26.28 -9.41
N GLU A 46 -8.58 27.27 -8.55
CA GLU A 46 -8.74 27.14 -7.10
C GLU A 46 -10.18 26.92 -6.65
N SER A 47 -11.16 27.30 -7.46
CA SER A 47 -12.56 27.05 -7.16
C SER A 47 -12.91 25.56 -7.32
N SER A 48 -12.45 24.95 -8.41
CA SER A 48 -12.67 23.54 -8.75
C SER A 48 -11.77 22.61 -7.93
N PHE A 49 -10.50 22.97 -7.77
CA PHE A 49 -9.48 22.19 -7.08
C PHE A 49 -8.69 23.10 -6.13
N PRO A 50 -9.12 23.28 -4.87
CA PRO A 50 -8.49 24.26 -3.98
C PRO A 50 -7.03 23.98 -3.65
N ASN A 51 -6.60 22.72 -3.66
CA ASN A 51 -5.22 22.36 -3.38
C ASN A 51 -4.33 22.50 -4.61
N GLU A 52 -3.24 23.26 -4.46
CA GLU A 52 -2.27 23.51 -5.53
C GLU A 52 -1.65 22.22 -6.09
N MET A 53 -1.34 21.22 -5.24
CA MET A 53 -0.78 19.96 -5.73
C MET A 53 -1.76 19.19 -6.58
N VAL A 54 -3.02 19.13 -6.15
CA VAL A 54 -4.08 18.49 -6.93
C VAL A 54 -4.25 19.22 -8.26
N ARG A 55 -4.32 20.56 -8.29
CA ARG A 55 -4.37 21.34 -9.53
C ARG A 55 -3.21 21.03 -10.47
N ARG A 56 -1.98 21.09 -9.96
CA ARG A 56 -0.78 20.81 -10.76
C ARG A 56 -0.79 19.38 -11.27
N ALA A 57 -1.23 18.41 -10.47
CA ALA A 57 -1.38 17.03 -10.92
C ALA A 57 -2.41 16.92 -12.05
N VAL A 58 -3.52 17.67 -11.96
CA VAL A 58 -4.56 17.70 -12.98
C VAL A 58 -4.05 18.33 -14.28
N LEU A 59 -3.46 19.52 -14.22
CA LEU A 59 -2.86 20.20 -15.37
C LEU A 59 -1.76 19.35 -16.04
N LYS A 60 -0.98 18.61 -15.25
CA LYS A 60 0.15 17.83 -15.78
C LYS A 60 -0.27 16.51 -16.43
N ARG A 61 -1.37 15.89 -15.99
CA ARG A 61 -1.69 14.48 -16.33
C ARG A 61 -3.06 14.26 -16.96
N TYR A 62 -4.03 15.13 -16.72
CA TYR A 62 -5.40 14.92 -17.16
C TYR A 62 -5.91 16.05 -18.06
N ASP A 63 -5.31 17.24 -18.02
CA ASP A 63 -5.47 18.28 -19.04
C ASP A 63 -4.60 17.92 -20.25
N MET A 64 -5.17 17.11 -21.14
CA MET A 64 -4.43 16.48 -22.23
C MET A 64 -4.08 17.51 -23.31
N ASN A 65 -5.03 18.39 -23.65
CA ASN A 65 -4.85 19.43 -24.66
C ASN A 65 -4.18 20.70 -24.10
N ARG A 66 -3.95 20.77 -22.78
CA ARG A 66 -3.30 21.88 -22.06
C ARG A 66 -4.04 23.21 -22.21
N ASP A 67 -5.36 23.18 -22.34
CA ASP A 67 -6.18 24.37 -22.47
C ASP A 67 -6.58 24.99 -21.11
N GLY A 68 -6.24 24.33 -20.00
CA GLY A 68 -6.57 24.77 -18.63
C GLY A 68 -8.00 24.43 -18.20
N TYR A 69 -8.71 23.62 -18.97
CA TYR A 69 -10.03 23.08 -18.67
C TYR A 69 -10.01 21.55 -18.75
N LEU A 70 -10.98 20.93 -18.09
CA LEU A 70 -11.30 19.53 -18.30
C LEU A 70 -12.54 19.44 -19.16
N SER A 71 -12.43 18.68 -20.24
CA SER A 71 -13.54 18.18 -21.03
C SER A 71 -14.19 16.95 -20.40
N GLN A 72 -15.33 16.50 -20.95
CA GLN A 72 -15.97 15.27 -20.48
C GLN A 72 -15.04 14.06 -20.65
N TYR A 73 -14.34 13.99 -21.78
CA TYR A 73 -13.39 12.91 -22.05
C TYR A 73 -12.31 12.84 -20.98
N GLU A 74 -11.66 13.96 -20.67
CA GLU A 74 -10.57 14.02 -19.68
C GLU A 74 -11.01 13.71 -18.24
N MET A 75 -12.29 13.92 -17.93
CA MET A 75 -12.87 13.50 -16.65
C MET A 75 -13.23 12.00 -16.62
N GLU A 76 -13.55 11.39 -17.76
CA GLU A 76 -14.05 10.01 -17.83
C GLU A 76 -12.97 8.99 -18.26
N ASP A 77 -11.94 9.41 -18.99
CA ASP A 77 -10.86 8.55 -19.45
C ASP A 77 -9.99 7.97 -18.30
N PRO A 78 -9.59 8.77 -17.28
CA PRO A 78 -8.64 8.28 -16.28
C PRO A 78 -9.22 7.16 -15.41
N THR A 79 -8.51 6.02 -15.39
CA THR A 79 -8.81 4.90 -14.46
C THR A 79 -7.94 4.94 -13.19
N SER A 80 -6.89 5.77 -13.21
CA SER A 80 -6.00 6.01 -12.09
C SER A 80 -5.82 7.49 -11.82
N PHE A 81 -5.73 7.86 -10.54
CA PHE A 81 -5.40 9.20 -10.11
C PHE A 81 -4.19 9.20 -9.17
N SER A 82 -3.17 9.98 -9.49
CA SER A 82 -1.96 10.13 -8.67
C SER A 82 -1.68 11.58 -8.31
N VAL A 83 -1.35 11.83 -7.03
CA VAL A 83 -0.85 13.12 -6.54
C VAL A 83 0.41 12.85 -5.71
N ASP A 84 1.57 13.15 -6.28
CA ASP A 84 2.85 12.91 -5.64
C ASP A 84 3.61 14.23 -5.44
N ALA A 85 3.89 14.57 -4.18
CA ALA A 85 4.66 15.76 -3.82
C ALA A 85 6.04 15.80 -4.45
N ALA A 86 6.70 14.65 -4.66
CA ALA A 86 8.02 14.59 -5.28
C ALA A 86 7.95 14.95 -6.77
N ASP A 87 6.91 14.50 -7.45
CA ASP A 87 6.73 14.67 -8.90
C ASP A 87 6.28 16.10 -9.25
N ILE A 88 5.41 16.67 -8.42
CA ILE A 88 4.82 18.01 -8.64
C ILE A 88 5.83 19.14 -8.35
N GLN A 89 6.86 18.86 -7.54
CA GLN A 89 7.79 19.89 -7.09
C GLN A 89 8.81 20.33 -8.14
N GLU A 90 8.92 19.68 -9.32
CA GLU A 90 9.86 20.05 -10.41
C GLU A 90 11.18 20.63 -9.91
N THR A 91 11.77 20.03 -8.87
CA THR A 91 13.05 20.50 -8.37
C THR A 91 14.14 19.74 -9.10
N ASP A 92 15.20 20.46 -9.45
CA ASP A 92 16.57 19.97 -9.65
C ASP A 92 17.10 19.16 -8.42
N GLY A 93 16.25 18.54 -7.61
CA GLY A 93 16.56 17.87 -6.34
C GLY A 93 17.48 16.66 -6.48
N TYR A 94 17.73 16.18 -7.70
CA TYR A 94 18.80 15.22 -7.96
C TYR A 94 20.19 15.86 -8.07
N LYS A 95 20.31 17.18 -8.22
CA LYS A 95 21.58 17.87 -8.51
C LYS A 95 22.53 17.92 -7.30
N TYR A 96 22.04 17.70 -6.07
CA TYR A 96 22.86 17.77 -4.84
C TYR A 96 22.57 16.72 -3.76
N GLY A 97 21.90 15.60 -4.09
CA GLY A 97 21.79 14.46 -3.17
C GLY A 97 21.04 14.71 -1.85
N ARG A 98 20.21 15.76 -1.76
CA ARG A 98 19.32 16.02 -0.61
C ARG A 98 17.88 16.15 -1.11
N GLN A 99 17.01 15.26 -0.65
CA GLN A 99 15.55 15.34 -0.88
C GLN A 99 15.03 16.70 -0.39
N VAL A 100 14.61 17.56 -1.31
CA VAL A 100 13.93 18.82 -1.00
C VAL A 100 12.44 18.52 -0.87
N TYR A 101 12.04 18.04 0.30
CA TYR A 101 10.64 17.97 0.75
C TYR A 101 10.41 19.05 1.80
N GLN A 102 10.64 20.32 1.48
CA GLN A 102 10.75 21.34 2.53
C GLN A 102 9.60 22.33 2.61
N ASP A 103 8.76 22.42 1.58
CA ASP A 103 7.62 23.32 1.65
C ASP A 103 6.45 22.65 2.42
N GLU A 104 6.14 23.22 3.58
CA GLU A 104 5.02 22.84 4.44
C GLU A 104 3.67 22.79 3.69
N LYS A 105 3.49 23.62 2.64
CA LYS A 105 2.23 23.62 1.87
C LYS A 105 1.97 22.29 1.16
N TYR A 106 3.02 21.50 0.88
CA TYR A 106 2.91 20.19 0.23
C TYR A 106 2.76 19.01 1.20
N ARG A 107 2.70 19.27 2.51
CA ARG A 107 2.33 18.23 3.49
C ARG A 107 0.86 17.90 3.48
N VAL A 108 0.01 18.85 3.10
CA VAL A 108 -1.44 18.67 3.17
C VAL A 108 -2.02 18.65 1.78
N ILE A 109 -2.61 17.51 1.41
CA ILE A 109 -3.35 17.36 0.16
C ILE A 109 -4.84 17.51 0.48
N ASP A 110 -5.57 18.35 -0.25
CA ASP A 110 -7.03 18.41 -0.18
C ASP A 110 -7.64 17.74 -1.39
N PHE A 111 -8.43 16.70 -1.17
CA PHE A 111 -9.11 15.93 -2.22
C PHE A 111 -10.44 16.54 -2.70
N LYS A 112 -10.77 17.79 -2.37
CA LYS A 112 -11.92 18.46 -3.00
C LYS A 112 -11.71 18.59 -4.51
N GLY A 113 -12.73 18.20 -5.29
CA GLY A 113 -12.73 18.28 -6.76
C GLY A 113 -12.38 16.97 -7.45
N ILE A 114 -11.80 15.98 -6.76
CA ILE A 114 -11.41 14.71 -7.39
C ILE A 114 -12.60 13.86 -7.83
N GLU A 115 -13.80 14.12 -7.28
CA GLU A 115 -15.04 13.42 -7.61
C GLU A 115 -15.47 13.55 -9.08
N VAL A 116 -14.87 14.50 -9.82
CA VAL A 116 -15.11 14.67 -11.26
C VAL A 116 -14.58 13.47 -12.06
N PHE A 117 -13.55 12.79 -11.56
CA PHE A 117 -12.91 11.64 -12.23
C PHE A 117 -13.64 10.32 -11.92
N LYS A 118 -14.86 10.18 -12.42
CA LYS A 118 -15.82 9.11 -12.02
C LYS A 118 -15.33 7.68 -12.27
N ASN A 119 -14.46 7.49 -13.26
CA ASN A 119 -13.94 6.17 -13.66
C ASN A 119 -12.65 5.77 -12.93
N VAL A 120 -12.11 6.64 -12.08
CA VAL A 120 -10.95 6.31 -11.25
C VAL A 120 -11.28 5.18 -10.28
N SER A 121 -10.56 4.08 -10.41
CA SER A 121 -10.59 2.92 -9.50
C SER A 121 -9.30 2.77 -8.70
N HIS A 122 -8.22 3.40 -9.16
CA HIS A 122 -6.90 3.32 -8.52
C HIS A 122 -6.46 4.71 -8.09
N ILE A 123 -6.14 4.88 -6.80
CA ILE A 123 -5.60 6.15 -6.32
C ILE A 123 -4.27 5.94 -5.61
N HIS A 124 -3.30 6.78 -5.91
CA HIS A 124 -2.07 6.92 -5.14
C HIS A 124 -1.90 8.37 -4.71
N PHE A 125 -1.41 8.56 -3.49
CA PHE A 125 -0.91 9.86 -3.10
C PHE A 125 0.33 9.74 -2.23
N ALA A 126 1.23 10.70 -2.40
CA ALA A 126 2.42 10.86 -1.59
C ALA A 126 2.46 12.30 -1.05
N CYS A 127 2.40 12.42 0.27
CA CYS A 127 2.60 13.71 0.92
C CYS A 127 4.10 14.04 1.02
N ALA A 128 4.46 15.30 1.20
CA ALA A 128 5.82 15.67 1.51
C ALA A 128 6.24 15.21 2.93
N LEU A 129 7.53 14.94 3.10
CA LEU A 129 8.19 14.72 4.41
C LEU A 129 9.00 15.97 4.77
N VAL A 130 8.41 16.91 5.49
CA VAL A 130 9.06 18.19 5.85
C VAL A 130 9.61 18.11 7.26
N ASN A 131 10.92 18.31 7.44
CA ASN A 131 11.59 18.30 8.76
C ASN A 131 11.31 17.04 9.59
N GLY A 132 11.14 15.88 8.93
CA GLY A 132 10.80 14.61 9.58
C GLY A 132 9.31 14.45 9.90
N GLU A 133 8.50 15.48 9.66
CA GLU A 133 7.05 15.43 9.78
C GLU A 133 6.40 14.95 8.49
N ARG A 134 5.50 13.98 8.65
CA ARG A 134 4.72 13.40 7.56
C ARG A 134 3.45 14.20 7.32
N GLY A 135 2.91 14.09 6.11
CA GLY A 135 1.73 14.81 5.70
C GLY A 135 0.42 14.02 5.85
N TYR A 136 -0.67 14.60 5.34
CA TYR A 136 -1.96 13.94 5.34
C TYR A 136 -2.92 14.50 4.29
N VAL A 137 -4.01 13.77 4.07
CA VAL A 137 -5.10 14.17 3.20
C VAL A 137 -6.27 14.75 4.00
N LYS A 138 -6.70 15.96 3.64
CA LYS A 138 -8.00 16.54 4.00
C LYS A 138 -9.07 16.07 3.01
N ASN A 139 -10.32 16.08 3.49
CA ASN A 139 -11.49 15.69 2.69
C ASN A 139 -11.39 14.32 2.01
N PHE A 140 -10.71 13.36 2.66
CA PHE A 140 -10.62 11.96 2.21
C PHE A 140 -12.00 11.32 1.91
N LYS A 141 -13.08 11.88 2.46
CA LYS A 141 -14.47 11.49 2.18
C LYS A 141 -14.84 11.53 0.69
N TYR A 142 -14.24 12.39 -0.13
CA TYR A 142 -14.56 12.44 -1.56
C TYR A 142 -14.24 11.13 -2.29
N LEU A 143 -13.25 10.35 -1.82
CA LEU A 143 -12.98 9.02 -2.36
C LEU A 143 -14.14 8.04 -2.23
N SER A 144 -15.08 8.27 -1.30
CA SER A 144 -16.27 7.42 -1.15
C SER A 144 -17.30 7.61 -2.27
N THR A 145 -17.18 8.70 -3.04
CA THR A 145 -18.00 8.95 -4.24
C THR A 145 -17.53 8.13 -5.44
N LEU A 146 -16.29 7.65 -5.41
CA LEU A 146 -15.63 6.91 -6.47
C LEU A 146 -15.63 5.40 -6.20
N LYS A 147 -15.51 4.60 -7.26
CA LYS A 147 -15.45 3.13 -7.19
C LYS A 147 -14.01 2.63 -6.96
N ILE A 148 -13.35 3.14 -5.91
CA ILE A 148 -11.96 2.81 -5.58
C ILE A 148 -11.83 1.33 -5.20
N ASP A 149 -10.97 0.61 -5.92
CA ASP A 149 -10.59 -0.76 -5.62
C ASP A 149 -9.11 -0.92 -5.21
N SER A 150 -8.29 0.10 -5.46
CA SER A 150 -6.87 0.14 -5.07
C SER A 150 -6.48 1.49 -4.48
N ILE A 151 -5.76 1.47 -3.36
CA ILE A 151 -5.20 2.67 -2.72
C ILE A 151 -3.73 2.51 -2.35
N GLY A 152 -2.94 3.49 -2.76
CA GLY A 152 -1.55 3.71 -2.35
C GLY A 152 -1.42 4.97 -1.50
N ILE A 153 -0.75 4.88 -0.36
CA ILE A 153 -0.52 6.02 0.55
C ILE A 153 0.96 6.06 0.91
N THR A 154 1.58 7.22 0.73
CA THR A 154 3.00 7.42 1.02
C THR A 154 3.22 8.63 1.93
N PHE A 155 4.12 8.50 2.91
CA PHE A 155 4.51 9.57 3.85
C PHE A 155 3.35 10.22 4.61
N SER A 156 2.34 9.43 5.02
CA SER A 156 1.24 9.95 5.83
C SER A 156 1.33 9.55 7.30
N ASP A 157 0.97 10.45 8.21
CA ASP A 157 0.88 10.20 9.66
C ASP A 157 -0.56 10.07 10.20
N ARG A 158 -1.56 10.00 9.30
CA ARG A 158 -2.97 9.92 9.70
C ARG A 158 -3.59 8.54 9.51
N ASN A 159 -4.65 8.33 10.28
CA ASN A 159 -5.52 7.19 10.12
C ASN A 159 -6.70 7.52 9.18
N TYR A 160 -6.87 6.71 8.14
CA TYR A 160 -7.98 6.83 7.19
C TYR A 160 -9.01 5.74 7.41
N ASN A 161 -10.30 6.08 7.39
CA ASN A 161 -11.38 5.09 7.45
C ASN A 161 -11.54 4.40 6.08
N LEU A 162 -10.78 3.34 5.83
CA LEU A 162 -10.84 2.62 4.56
C LEU A 162 -12.13 1.81 4.35
N ASN A 163 -12.99 1.64 5.38
CA ASN A 163 -14.28 0.95 5.21
C ASN A 163 -15.31 1.78 4.42
N GLN A 164 -15.07 3.07 4.19
CA GLN A 164 -15.90 3.87 3.30
C GLN A 164 -15.72 3.48 1.82
N LEU A 165 -14.56 2.90 1.48
CA LEU A 165 -14.24 2.45 0.13
C LEU A 165 -14.78 1.02 -0.06
N LYS A 166 -16.07 0.91 -0.42
CA LYS A 166 -16.79 -0.39 -0.47
C LYS A 166 -16.24 -1.39 -1.49
N GLY A 167 -15.57 -0.87 -2.53
CA GLY A 167 -14.91 -1.66 -3.57
C GLY A 167 -13.49 -2.10 -3.24
N LEU A 168 -12.89 -1.62 -2.15
CA LEU A 168 -11.46 -1.73 -1.90
C LEU A 168 -10.95 -3.17 -1.80
N LYS A 169 -9.98 -3.50 -2.64
CA LYS A 169 -9.30 -4.81 -2.73
C LYS A 169 -7.83 -4.71 -2.38
N TYR A 170 -7.14 -3.64 -2.79
CA TYR A 170 -5.69 -3.53 -2.71
C TYR A 170 -5.27 -2.31 -1.89
N ILE A 171 -4.37 -2.53 -0.93
CA ILE A 171 -3.85 -1.49 -0.04
C ILE A 171 -2.33 -1.54 -0.06
N SER A 172 -1.70 -0.40 -0.32
CA SER A 172 -0.24 -0.21 -0.20
C SER A 172 0.06 1.01 0.64
N PHE A 173 0.71 0.83 1.79
CA PHE A 173 1.20 1.95 2.62
C PHE A 173 2.72 1.93 2.61
N VAL A 174 3.33 3.08 2.33
CA VAL A 174 4.79 3.27 2.31
C VAL A 174 5.14 4.43 3.24
N ALA A 175 6.11 4.23 4.12
CA ALA A 175 6.57 5.27 5.04
C ALA A 175 5.44 5.93 5.86
N CYS A 176 4.37 5.17 6.19
CA CYS A 176 3.20 5.70 6.88
C CYS A 176 3.26 5.45 8.38
N GLU A 177 2.88 6.45 9.19
CA GLU A 177 2.81 6.34 10.65
C GLU A 177 1.38 6.51 11.18
N ASN A 178 1.16 6.04 12.41
CA ASN A 178 -0.06 6.19 13.21
C ASN A 178 -1.37 5.66 12.60
N PHE A 179 -1.32 4.97 11.47
CA PHE A 179 -2.49 4.32 10.89
C PHE A 179 -3.09 3.24 11.80
N ASN A 180 -4.39 3.00 11.63
CA ASN A 180 -5.15 1.95 12.30
C ASN A 180 -6.06 1.23 11.30
N LEU A 181 -5.51 0.20 10.64
CA LEU A 181 -6.25 -0.62 9.70
C LEU A 181 -7.17 -1.58 10.47
N LYS A 182 -8.46 -1.29 10.49
CA LYS A 182 -9.51 -2.16 11.05
C LYS A 182 -10.65 -2.26 10.06
N PHE A 183 -11.02 -3.49 9.72
CA PHE A 183 -12.02 -3.75 8.68
C PHE A 183 -13.30 -4.36 9.22
N ASP A 184 -14.42 -4.00 8.62
CA ASP A 184 -15.71 -4.64 8.87
C ASP A 184 -15.80 -6.03 8.19
N LYS A 185 -16.90 -6.75 8.42
CA LYS A 185 -17.14 -8.10 7.87
C LYS A 185 -17.47 -8.11 6.37
N LYS A 186 -17.87 -6.96 5.80
CA LYS A 186 -18.29 -6.79 4.40
C LYS A 186 -17.12 -6.34 3.51
N SER A 187 -16.01 -5.88 4.10
CA SER A 187 -14.80 -5.48 3.40
C SER A 187 -14.30 -6.56 2.43
N LYS A 188 -13.92 -6.11 1.22
CA LYS A 188 -13.49 -6.95 0.10
C LYS A 188 -11.97 -7.03 -0.05
N VAL A 189 -11.22 -6.47 0.91
CA VAL A 189 -9.75 -6.37 0.83
C VAL A 189 -9.12 -7.74 0.63
N GLU A 190 -8.28 -7.85 -0.40
CA GLU A 190 -7.61 -9.07 -0.82
C GLU A 190 -6.10 -9.02 -0.57
N SER A 191 -5.50 -7.84 -0.67
CA SER A 191 -4.05 -7.67 -0.50
C SER A 191 -3.74 -6.44 0.34
N ILE A 192 -2.81 -6.61 1.29
CA ILE A 192 -2.25 -5.51 2.07
C ILE A 192 -0.73 -5.61 1.98
N SER A 193 -0.11 -4.51 1.55
CA SER A 193 1.34 -4.30 1.54
C SER A 193 1.69 -3.10 2.42
N LEU A 194 2.60 -3.30 3.37
CA LEU A 194 3.09 -2.26 4.27
C LEU A 194 4.62 -2.18 4.15
N LEU A 195 5.15 -1.00 3.90
CA LEU A 195 6.58 -0.77 3.73
C LEU A 195 7.00 0.38 4.63
N ASP A 196 8.05 0.17 5.44
CA ASP A 196 8.63 1.19 6.31
C ASP A 196 7.58 1.94 7.15
N SER A 197 6.63 1.19 7.69
CA SER A 197 5.38 1.74 8.19
C SER A 197 5.18 1.44 9.67
N LYS A 198 4.40 2.23 10.39
CA LYS A 198 4.18 2.06 11.83
C LYS A 198 2.73 2.30 12.22
N GLY A 199 2.05 1.27 12.72
CA GLY A 199 0.62 1.40 13.01
C GLY A 199 -0.01 0.18 13.67
N LYS A 200 -1.34 0.18 13.73
CA LYS A 200 -2.17 -0.92 14.23
C LYS A 200 -2.87 -1.61 13.05
N VAL A 201 -2.95 -2.94 13.12
CA VAL A 201 -3.61 -3.77 12.11
C VAL A 201 -4.53 -4.80 12.76
N ASP A 202 -5.80 -4.80 12.39
CA ASP A 202 -6.77 -5.84 12.70
C ASP A 202 -7.46 -6.29 11.40
N VAL A 203 -6.97 -7.41 10.86
CA VAL A 203 -7.50 -8.06 9.66
C VAL A 203 -8.38 -9.25 10.01
N SER A 204 -8.79 -9.39 11.27
CA SER A 204 -9.48 -10.59 11.74
C SER A 204 -10.84 -10.83 11.07
N ASN A 205 -11.47 -9.78 10.58
CA ASN A 205 -12.74 -9.83 9.83
C ASN A 205 -12.58 -10.09 8.33
N LEU A 206 -11.37 -9.96 7.76
CA LEU A 206 -11.16 -10.08 6.32
C LEU A 206 -11.24 -11.53 5.84
N LYS A 207 -12.41 -11.93 5.33
CA LYS A 207 -12.66 -13.26 4.75
C LYS A 207 -12.03 -13.41 3.35
N THR A 208 -11.80 -12.30 2.65
CA THR A 208 -11.27 -12.21 1.29
C THR A 208 -9.76 -12.17 1.21
N LEU A 209 -9.06 -11.78 2.30
CA LEU A 209 -7.61 -11.58 2.32
C LEU A 209 -6.83 -12.78 1.76
N LYS A 210 -6.06 -12.55 0.71
CA LYS A 210 -5.21 -13.52 -0.02
C LYS A 210 -3.72 -13.30 0.29
N THR A 211 -3.30 -12.05 0.48
CA THR A 211 -1.91 -11.70 0.75
C THR A 211 -1.81 -10.65 1.85
N PHE A 212 -0.93 -10.90 2.81
CA PHE A 212 -0.48 -9.89 3.76
C PHE A 212 1.05 -9.86 3.71
N SER A 213 1.61 -8.69 3.43
CA SER A 213 3.05 -8.48 3.38
C SER A 213 3.40 -7.21 4.13
N SER A 214 4.41 -7.29 4.98
CA SER A 214 5.02 -6.11 5.55
C SER A 214 6.54 -6.21 5.50
N TYR A 215 7.22 -5.12 5.13
CA TYR A 215 8.67 -4.98 5.20
C TYR A 215 9.01 -3.74 6.03
N GLU A 216 9.97 -3.85 6.94
CA GLU A 216 10.41 -2.75 7.82
C GLU A 216 9.22 -2.09 8.57
N THR A 217 8.16 -2.86 8.85
CA THR A 217 6.95 -2.32 9.48
C THR A 217 6.94 -2.59 10.98
N VAL A 218 6.74 -1.56 11.80
CA VAL A 218 6.62 -1.65 13.26
C VAL A 218 5.14 -1.69 13.67
N PHE A 219 4.66 -2.87 14.06
CA PHE A 219 3.28 -2.98 14.56
C PHE A 219 3.15 -2.53 16.02
N LYS A 220 2.29 -1.54 16.29
CA LYS A 220 1.80 -1.22 17.65
C LYS A 220 0.86 -2.33 18.15
N LYS A 221 0.07 -2.90 17.24
CA LYS A 221 -0.83 -4.05 17.46
C LYS A 221 -1.06 -4.75 16.12
N ILE A 222 -1.07 -6.09 16.11
CA ILE A 222 -1.44 -6.88 14.94
C ILE A 222 -2.35 -8.02 15.35
N LYS A 223 -3.45 -8.22 14.61
CA LYS A 223 -4.42 -9.29 14.85
C LYS A 223 -4.86 -9.93 13.54
N PHE A 224 -4.68 -11.25 13.48
CA PHE A 224 -5.23 -12.11 12.44
C PHE A 224 -6.45 -12.87 12.98
N GLY A 225 -7.32 -13.29 12.07
CA GLY A 225 -8.53 -14.06 12.37
C GLY A 225 -8.51 -15.39 11.62
N LYS A 226 -9.67 -15.81 11.10
CA LYS A 226 -9.76 -17.04 10.31
C LYS A 226 -8.97 -16.92 8.99
N ASN A 227 -9.04 -15.76 8.33
CA ASN A 227 -8.40 -15.41 7.06
C ASN A 227 -8.25 -16.61 6.10
N ALA A 228 -9.35 -17.32 5.84
CA ALA A 228 -9.33 -18.65 5.22
C ALA A 228 -8.81 -18.66 3.78
N LYS A 229 -8.79 -17.50 3.11
CA LYS A 229 -8.27 -17.32 1.74
C LYS A 229 -6.79 -16.91 1.71
N LEU A 230 -6.16 -16.63 2.86
CA LEU A 230 -4.78 -16.15 2.95
C LEU A 230 -3.83 -17.22 2.41
N LYS A 231 -3.04 -16.87 1.40
CA LYS A 231 -2.06 -17.73 0.72
C LYS A 231 -0.63 -17.38 1.11
N LYS A 232 -0.33 -16.09 1.34
CA LYS A 232 0.99 -15.59 1.74
C LYS A 232 0.85 -14.66 2.95
N LEU A 233 1.65 -14.94 3.97
CA LEU A 233 1.87 -14.08 5.13
C LEU A 233 3.36 -13.80 5.25
N SER A 234 3.76 -12.56 4.98
CA SER A 234 5.12 -12.03 5.16
C SER A 234 5.09 -10.97 6.26
N ILE A 235 5.91 -11.13 7.29
CA ILE A 235 6.23 -10.06 8.23
C ILE A 235 7.74 -9.99 8.33
N ASP A 236 8.31 -9.15 7.51
CA ASP A 236 9.74 -9.03 7.33
C ASP A 236 10.24 -7.70 7.90
N GLY A 237 11.44 -7.73 8.48
CA GLY A 237 12.13 -6.56 9.00
C GLY A 237 13.64 -6.76 8.86
N SER A 238 14.43 -5.84 9.40
CA SER A 238 15.90 -5.91 9.35
C SER A 238 16.49 -5.88 10.76
N ALA A 239 17.81 -5.67 10.85
CA ALA A 239 18.47 -5.36 12.11
C ALA A 239 18.02 -3.99 12.68
N TYR A 240 17.53 -3.09 11.80
CA TYR A 240 17.13 -1.74 12.16
C TYR A 240 15.62 -1.62 12.45
N CYS A 241 14.78 -2.47 11.85
CA CYS A 241 13.35 -2.55 12.18
C CYS A 241 12.97 -3.92 12.77
N ILE A 242 12.75 -3.92 14.09
CA ILE A 242 12.47 -5.13 14.86
C ILE A 242 11.01 -5.17 15.31
N ASN A 243 10.32 -6.27 14.98
CA ASN A 243 8.95 -6.52 15.40
C ASN A 243 8.87 -7.09 16.83
N LYS A 244 8.78 -6.21 17.83
CA LYS A 244 8.75 -6.57 19.27
C LYS A 244 7.37 -6.99 19.80
N LYS A 245 6.28 -6.72 19.06
CA LYS A 245 4.90 -6.99 19.53
C LYS A 245 4.36 -8.38 19.17
N ILE A 246 4.97 -9.06 18.21
CA ILE A 246 4.54 -10.40 17.79
C ILE A 246 5.18 -11.43 18.71
N ARG A 247 4.41 -11.91 19.71
CA ARG A 247 4.87 -12.94 20.66
C ARG A 247 4.39 -14.34 20.31
N LYS A 248 3.19 -14.43 19.76
CA LYS A 248 2.57 -15.67 19.29
C LYS A 248 1.88 -15.39 17.96
N LEU A 249 1.89 -16.37 17.06
CA LEU A 249 1.17 -16.30 15.80
C LEU A 249 0.30 -17.54 15.63
N ASP A 250 -1.01 -17.36 15.56
CA ASP A 250 -1.95 -18.45 15.29
C ASP A 250 -2.30 -18.50 13.81
N ILE A 251 -1.79 -19.51 13.10
CA ILE A 251 -2.13 -19.80 11.70
C ILE A 251 -3.05 -21.01 11.57
N SER A 252 -3.50 -21.61 12.67
CA SER A 252 -4.24 -22.89 12.69
C SER A 252 -5.57 -22.84 11.93
N LYS A 253 -6.11 -21.65 11.68
CA LYS A 253 -7.38 -21.44 10.93
C LYS A 253 -7.17 -21.05 9.45
N MET A 254 -5.93 -20.78 9.03
CA MET A 254 -5.57 -20.29 7.69
C MET A 254 -5.45 -21.44 6.69
N LYS A 255 -6.59 -22.00 6.26
CA LYS A 255 -6.66 -23.26 5.48
C LYS A 255 -5.98 -23.24 4.11
N ASN A 256 -5.70 -22.05 3.56
CA ASN A 256 -5.09 -21.88 2.24
C ASN A 256 -3.66 -21.33 2.28
N LEU A 257 -3.07 -21.19 3.47
CA LEU A 257 -1.73 -20.64 3.63
C LEU A 257 -0.70 -21.55 2.96
N ARG A 258 0.10 -20.97 2.06
CA ARG A 258 1.17 -21.65 1.31
C ARG A 258 2.55 -21.18 1.75
N TYR A 259 2.67 -19.91 2.09
CA TYR A 259 3.94 -19.27 2.40
C TYR A 259 3.85 -18.48 3.69
N LEU A 260 4.73 -18.79 4.63
CA LEU A 260 4.94 -18.04 5.86
C LEU A 260 6.40 -17.56 5.90
N TYR A 261 6.58 -16.25 5.95
CA TYR A 261 7.88 -15.60 6.08
C TYR A 261 7.83 -14.66 7.28
N LEU A 262 8.77 -14.87 8.20
CA LEU A 262 8.89 -14.05 9.40
C LEU A 262 10.35 -13.68 9.57
N GLN A 263 10.65 -12.38 9.57
CA GLN A 263 11.98 -11.86 9.82
C GLN A 263 11.96 -10.82 10.94
N SER A 264 12.98 -10.86 11.82
CA SER A 264 13.16 -9.89 12.90
C SER A 264 11.97 -9.77 13.88
N CYS A 265 11.17 -10.82 14.04
CA CYS A 265 10.13 -10.91 15.07
C CYS A 265 10.74 -11.40 16.40
N THR A 266 11.62 -10.60 17.01
CA THR A 266 12.52 -11.04 18.10
C THR A 266 11.84 -11.53 19.37
N LYS A 267 10.56 -11.19 19.59
CA LYS A 267 9.78 -11.66 20.76
C LYS A 267 8.87 -12.85 20.44
N LEU A 268 8.84 -13.35 19.20
CA LEU A 268 8.06 -14.51 18.80
C LEU A 268 8.56 -15.76 19.51
N LYS A 269 7.66 -16.49 20.18
CA LYS A 269 7.99 -17.73 20.90
C LYS A 269 7.27 -18.95 20.31
N GLU A 270 6.11 -18.73 19.70
CA GLU A 270 5.18 -19.81 19.35
C GLU A 270 4.46 -19.50 18.05
N ILE A 271 4.36 -20.50 17.18
CA ILE A 271 3.48 -20.50 16.01
C ILE A 271 2.51 -21.67 16.19
N LYS A 272 1.23 -21.36 16.39
CA LYS A 272 0.19 -22.38 16.50
C LYS A 272 -0.27 -22.82 15.11
N MET A 273 -0.22 -24.12 14.87
CA MET A 273 -0.55 -24.74 13.59
C MET A 273 -1.62 -25.82 13.75
N SER A 274 -2.16 -26.29 12.64
CA SER A 274 -3.10 -27.41 12.58
C SER A 274 -2.79 -28.29 11.38
N LYS A 275 -2.56 -29.59 11.62
CA LYS A 275 -2.34 -30.59 10.56
C LYS A 275 -3.47 -30.59 9.52
N LYS A 276 -4.72 -30.49 9.99
CA LYS A 276 -5.93 -30.50 9.14
C LYS A 276 -6.04 -29.26 8.26
N ASN A 277 -5.73 -28.08 8.80
CA ASN A 277 -5.95 -26.82 8.10
C ASN A 277 -4.72 -26.35 7.31
N ASN A 278 -3.50 -26.52 7.83
CA ASN A 278 -2.28 -25.99 7.20
C ASN A 278 -1.65 -26.96 6.16
N LYS A 279 -2.45 -27.89 5.61
CA LYS A 279 -2.04 -28.90 4.63
C LYS A 279 -1.49 -28.36 3.30
N LYS A 280 -1.73 -27.08 2.99
CA LYS A 280 -1.23 -26.42 1.76
C LYS A 280 0.11 -25.67 1.95
N LEU A 281 0.70 -25.71 3.14
CA LEU A 281 1.99 -25.05 3.38
C LEU A 281 3.08 -25.64 2.50
N LYS A 282 3.75 -24.78 1.75
CA LYS A 282 4.89 -25.12 0.89
C LYS A 282 6.21 -24.65 1.50
N LYS A 283 6.21 -23.51 2.18
CA LYS A 283 7.43 -22.90 2.72
C LYS A 283 7.16 -22.18 4.03
N ILE A 284 8.05 -22.41 5.00
CA ILE A 284 8.14 -21.65 6.26
C ILE A 284 9.59 -21.16 6.36
N GLU A 285 9.79 -19.85 6.39
CA GLU A 285 11.09 -19.27 6.71
C GLU A 285 10.99 -18.32 7.89
N ILE A 286 11.88 -18.51 8.85
CA ILE A 286 11.95 -17.73 10.07
C ILE A 286 13.41 -17.29 10.25
N TYR A 287 13.65 -15.98 10.24
CA TYR A 287 14.98 -15.40 10.32
C TYR A 287 15.04 -14.36 11.44
N GLY A 288 16.11 -14.38 12.26
CA GLY A 288 16.33 -13.36 13.30
C GLY A 288 15.20 -13.21 14.32
N CYS A 289 14.44 -14.29 14.56
CA CYS A 289 13.41 -14.34 15.59
C CYS A 289 14.00 -14.97 16.86
N GLY A 290 14.90 -14.28 17.56
CA GLY A 290 15.77 -14.88 18.59
C GLY A 290 15.09 -15.62 19.75
N LYS A 291 13.82 -15.31 20.08
CA LYS A 291 13.04 -16.07 21.09
C LYS A 291 12.35 -17.32 20.53
N PHE A 292 12.33 -17.51 19.22
CA PHE A 292 11.68 -18.63 18.55
C PHE A 292 12.67 -19.78 18.40
N LYS A 293 12.32 -20.98 18.84
CA LYS A 293 13.16 -22.17 18.65
C LYS A 293 12.56 -23.04 17.56
N LYS A 294 13.40 -23.63 16.69
CA LYS A 294 12.95 -24.57 15.66
C LYS A 294 12.17 -25.75 16.26
N SER A 295 12.54 -26.20 17.47
CA SER A 295 11.84 -27.26 18.21
C SER A 295 10.43 -26.88 18.66
N SER A 296 10.09 -25.58 18.72
CA SER A 296 8.72 -25.11 19.03
C SER A 296 7.73 -25.40 17.90
N LEU A 297 8.20 -25.80 16.72
CA LEU A 297 7.35 -26.28 15.64
C LEU A 297 6.98 -27.74 15.87
N ASN A 298 5.68 -28.02 16.03
CA ASN A 298 5.20 -29.39 16.05
C ASN A 298 5.28 -30.00 14.65
N LYS A 299 6.30 -30.83 14.40
CA LYS A 299 6.56 -31.48 13.11
C LYS A 299 5.36 -32.31 12.62
N SER A 300 4.57 -32.90 13.51
CA SER A 300 3.38 -33.69 13.13
C SER A 300 2.28 -32.84 12.48
N GLN A 301 2.30 -31.52 12.70
CA GLN A 301 1.36 -30.56 12.13
C GLN A 301 1.84 -29.95 10.82
N ILE A 302 3.09 -30.20 10.42
CA ILE A 302 3.71 -29.68 9.21
C ILE A 302 3.61 -30.72 8.09
N PRO A 303 3.12 -30.37 6.89
CA PRO A 303 3.13 -31.29 5.75
C PRO A 303 4.54 -31.78 5.39
N LYS A 304 4.70 -33.06 5.04
CA LYS A 304 6.01 -33.68 4.74
C LYS A 304 6.83 -32.92 3.68
N LYS A 305 6.16 -32.34 2.66
CA LYS A 305 6.80 -31.61 1.55
C LYS A 305 7.07 -30.13 1.86
N THR A 306 6.73 -29.63 3.05
CA THR A 306 6.95 -28.22 3.41
C THR A 306 8.43 -27.96 3.65
N LYS A 307 9.01 -27.02 2.91
CA LYS A 307 10.38 -26.55 3.13
C LYS A 307 10.40 -25.66 4.38
N VAL A 308 11.16 -26.06 5.40
CA VAL A 308 11.28 -25.31 6.67
C VAL A 308 12.71 -24.84 6.85
N LYS A 309 12.89 -23.52 6.97
CA LYS A 309 14.18 -22.90 7.30
C LYS A 309 14.02 -21.98 8.50
N VAL A 310 14.80 -22.23 9.54
CA VAL A 310 14.82 -21.41 10.76
C VAL A 310 16.27 -21.07 11.03
N LEU A 311 16.62 -19.79 10.95
CA LEU A 311 17.92 -19.26 11.35
C LEU A 311 17.67 -18.18 12.40
N THR A 312 17.97 -18.49 13.64
CA THR A 312 17.76 -17.62 14.80
C THR A 312 19.13 -17.17 15.29
N TRP A 313 19.29 -15.87 15.49
CA TRP A 313 20.42 -15.24 16.15
C TRP A 313 19.98 -14.87 17.57
#